data_AF-W7VUG6-F1
#
_entry.id   AF-W7VUG6-F1
#
_cell.length_a   1.000
_cell.length_b   1.000
_cell.length_c   1.000
_cell.angle_alpha   90.00
_cell.angle_beta   90.00
_cell.angle_gamma   90.00
#
_symmetry.space_group_name_H-M   'P 1'
#
loop_
_entity.id
_entity.type
_entity.pdbx_description
1 polymer ?
#
loop_
_entity_poly.entity_id
_entity_poly.type
_entity_poly.pdbx_seq_one_letter_code
_entity_poly.pdbx_strand_id
1 'polypeptide(L)' 'MSGYKEVRAKTGEDRDGKAFYKTIGRVMETKAGPMLKLDAIPLGWDGWAYISDPKPREDAKRSRDDDGPPF' A
#
# COMPACT_ATOMS: atom_id res chain seq x y z
N MET A 1 17.58 6.46 -12.96
CA MET A 1 16.69 5.79 -11.99
C MET A 1 15.27 5.97 -12.49
N SER A 2 14.60 4.91 -12.95
CA SER A 2 13.15 4.96 -13.14
C SER A 2 12.56 3.88 -12.23
N GLY A 3 12.42 4.25 -10.97
CA GLY A 3 11.67 3.47 -9.99
C GLY A 3 10.19 3.81 -10.13
N TYR A 4 9.32 2.84 -9.88
CA TYR A 4 7.88 3.12 -9.73
C TYR A 4 7.64 3.82 -8.39
N LYS A 5 6.50 4.51 -8.26
CA LYS A 5 5.99 5.01 -6.97
C LYS A 5 4.88 4.10 -6.49
N GLU A 6 4.78 3.90 -5.18
CA GLU A 6 3.68 3.14 -4.57
C GLU A 6 2.47 4.04 -4.34
N VAL A 7 1.28 3.46 -4.45
CA VAL A 7 0.02 4.10 -4.09
C VAL A 7 -0.53 3.43 -2.85
N ARG A 8 -0.72 4.20 -1.77
CA ARG A 8 -1.08 3.69 -0.45
C ARG A 8 -2.35 4.35 0.07
N ALA A 9 -3.32 3.53 0.44
CA ALA A 9 -4.60 3.95 0.98
C ALA A 9 -4.65 3.75 2.50
N LYS A 10 -5.27 4.68 3.24
CA LYS A 10 -5.71 4.40 4.61
C LYS A 10 -6.88 3.42 4.53
N THR A 11 -6.80 2.33 5.29
CA THR A 11 -7.82 1.26 5.29
C THR A 11 -8.45 1.04 6.67
N GLY A 12 -8.01 1.80 7.67
CA GLY A 12 -8.53 1.73 9.02
C GLY A 12 -7.63 2.45 10.02
N GLU A 13 -7.92 2.24 11.29
CA GLU A 13 -7.25 2.84 12.44
C GLU A 13 -7.33 1.86 13.62
N ASP A 14 -6.32 1.83 14.50
CA ASP A 14 -6.39 1.07 15.75
C ASP A 14 -7.14 1.83 16.86
N ARG A 15 -7.23 1.22 18.05
CA ARG A 15 -7.93 1.79 19.20
C ARG A 15 -7.28 3.08 19.73
N ASP A 16 -5.99 3.27 19.45
CA ASP A 16 -5.20 4.41 19.91
C ASP A 16 -5.12 5.53 18.84
N GLY A 17 -5.78 5.34 17.71
CA GLY A 17 -5.85 6.32 16.64
C GLY A 17 -4.78 6.17 15.55
N LYS A 18 -4.02 5.08 15.53
CA LYS A 18 -2.95 4.87 14.56
C LYS A 18 -3.51 4.33 13.24
N ALA A 19 -3.31 5.08 12.17
CA ALA A 19 -3.80 4.72 10.85
C ALA A 19 -3.07 3.51 10.22
N PHE A 20 -3.85 2.59 9.65
CA PHE A 20 -3.36 1.47 8.86
C PHE A 20 -3.38 1.79 7.38
N TYR A 21 -2.24 1.57 6.72
CA TYR A 21 -2.06 1.85 5.30
C TYR A 21 -1.70 0.60 4.52
N LYS A 22 -2.42 0.35 3.42
CA LYS A 22 -2.12 -0.73 2.48
C LYS A 22 -1.67 -0.16 1.15
N THR A 23 -0.69 -0.80 0.53
CA THR A 23 -0.32 -0.53 -0.86
C THR A 23 -1.41 -1.11 -1.76
N ILE A 24 -2.02 -0.28 -2.59
CA ILE A 24 -3.14 -0.64 -3.47
C ILE A 24 -2.75 -0.60 -4.95
N GLY A 25 -1.55 -0.10 -5.26
CA GLY A 25 -1.10 0.02 -6.63
C GLY A 25 0.24 0.73 -6.73
N ARG A 26 0.56 1.11 -7.96
CA ARG A 26 1.81 1.80 -8.30
C ARG A 26 1.61 2.79 -9.45
N VAL A 27 2.38 3.88 -9.43
CA VAL A 27 2.52 4.81 -10.55
C VAL A 27 3.84 4.52 -11.27
N MET A 28 3.77 4.38 -12.59
CA MET A 28 4.92 4.11 -13.45
C MET A 28 4.98 5.15 -14.55
N GLU A 29 6.19 5.55 -14.93
CA GLU A 29 6.40 6.40 -16.10
C GLU A 29 6.26 5.59 -17.39
N THR A 30 5.47 6.08 -18.34
CA THR A 30 5.30 5.46 -19.66
C THR A 30 5.48 6.50 -20.76
N LYS A 31 5.56 6.07 -22.02
CA LYS A 31 5.62 6.98 -23.18
C LYS A 31 4.39 7.88 -23.30
N ALA A 32 3.25 7.48 -22.73
CA ALA A 32 1.99 8.23 -22.75
C ALA A 32 1.78 9.08 -21.47
N GLY A 33 2.79 9.14 -20.60
CA GLY A 33 2.73 9.81 -19.30
C GLY A 33 2.60 8.83 -18.12
N PRO A 34 2.38 9.35 -16.90
CA PRO A 34 2.25 8.54 -15.69
C PRO A 34 1.03 7.62 -15.77
N MET A 35 1.25 6.33 -15.50
CA MET A 35 0.20 5.32 -15.47
C MET A 35 0.01 4.79 -14.06
N LEU A 36 -1.22 4.87 -13.57
CA LEU A 36 -1.64 4.20 -12.34
C LEU A 36 -2.08 2.76 -12.65
N LYS A 37 -1.42 1.79 -12.04
CA LYS A 37 -1.92 0.41 -11.96
C LYS A 37 -2.43 0.15 -10.54
N LEU A 38 -3.71 -0.17 -10.42
CA LEU A 38 -4.30 -0.69 -9.19
C LEU A 38 -4.12 -2.21 -9.14
N ASP A 39 -3.48 -2.70 -8.07
CA ASP A 39 -3.31 -4.13 -7.81
C ASP A 39 -4.36 -4.65 -6.80
N ALA A 40 -4.96 -3.76 -6.00
CA ALA A 40 -6.03 -4.07 -5.06
C ALA A 40 -7.03 -2.91 -4.92
N ILE A 41 -8.31 -3.22 -4.71
CA ILE A 41 -9.35 -2.22 -4.41
C ILE A 41 -9.57 -2.20 -2.89
N PRO A 42 -9.24 -1.11 -2.19
CA PRO A 42 -9.49 -1.01 -0.76
C PRO A 42 -10.98 -0.83 -0.48
N LEU A 43 -11.53 -1.64 0.43
CA LEU A 43 -12.89 -1.48 0.94
C LEU A 43 -12.87 -0.56 2.17
N GLY A 44 -13.87 0.32 2.29
CA GLY A 44 -14.00 1.23 3.44
C GLY A 44 -12.97 2.36 3.49
N TRP A 45 -12.33 2.70 2.37
CA TRP A 45 -11.47 3.88 2.27
C TRP A 45 -12.27 5.16 2.05
N ASP A 46 -11.64 6.31 2.29
CA ASP A 46 -12.21 7.65 2.11
C ASP A 46 -12.04 8.21 0.69
N GLY A 47 -11.50 7.41 -0.24
CA GLY A 47 -11.23 7.82 -1.62
C GLY A 47 -9.83 8.42 -1.83
N TRP A 48 -9.02 8.57 -0.79
CA TRP A 48 -7.72 9.21 -0.88
C TRP A 48 -6.57 8.21 -0.79
N ALA A 49 -5.52 8.48 -1.57
CA ALA A 49 -4.30 7.69 -1.58
C ALA A 49 -3.05 8.57 -1.62
N TYR A 50 -2.02 8.13 -0.91
CA TYR A 50 -0.69 8.71 -0.98
C TYR A 50 0.10 8.08 -2.11
N ILE A 51 0.86 8.89 -2.83
CA ILE A 51 1.89 8.44 -3.79
C ILE A 51 3.24 8.69 -3.15
N SER A 52 4.03 7.63 -2.94
CA SER A 52 5.34 7.72 -2.30
C SER A 52 6.37 6.84 -3.00
N ASP A 53 7.65 7.14 -2.82
CA ASP A 53 8.69 6.19 -3.24
C ASP A 53 8.55 4.86 -2.48
N PRO A 54 8.90 3.73 -3.11
CA PRO A 54 8.80 2.42 -2.49
C PRO A 54 9.66 2.40 -1.24
N LYS A 55 9.10 1.86 -0.16
CA LYS A 55 9.87 1.71 1.08
C LYS A 55 11.11 0.84 0.80
N PRO A 56 12.29 1.23 1.30
CA PRO A 56 13.45 0.34 1.27
C PRO A 56 13.04 -1.00 1.86
N ARG A 57 13.36 -2.09 1.17
CA ARG A 57 13.26 -3.42 1.75
C ARG A 57 14.41 -3.58 2.74
N GLU A 58 14.38 -2.84 3.85
CA GLU A 58 15.07 -3.29 5.05
C GLU A 58 14.34 -4.56 5.46
N ASP A 59 15.02 -5.70 5.26
CA ASP A 59 14.66 -7.05 5.65
C ASP A 59 13.22 -7.16 6.14
N ALA A 60 12.35 -7.65 5.24
CA ALA A 60 11.06 -8.16 5.61
C ALA A 60 11.27 -9.17 6.76
N LYS A 61 11.24 -8.65 8.00
CA LYS A 61 10.95 -9.44 9.19
C LYS A 61 9.67 -10.11 8.80
N ARG A 62 9.81 -11.42 8.56
CA ARG A 62 8.72 -12.36 8.45
C ARG A 62 7.90 -12.20 9.73
N SER A 63 6.98 -11.25 9.78
CA SER A 63 5.75 -11.45 10.55
C SER A 63 5.00 -12.53 9.78
N ARG A 64 5.37 -13.77 10.10
CA ARG A 64 4.43 -14.88 10.12
C ARG A 64 3.39 -14.51 11.18
N ASP A 65 2.48 -13.61 10.84
CA ASP A 65 1.20 -13.53 11.52
C ASP A 65 0.25 -14.37 10.64
N ASP A 66 0.56 -15.67 10.66
CA ASP A 66 -0.37 -16.76 10.38
C ASP A 66 -1.36 -16.82 11.55
N ASP A 67 -2.13 -15.75 11.75
CA ASP A 67 -3.31 -15.74 12.62
C ASP A 67 -4.52 -16.20 11.80
N GLY A 68 -4.43 -17.42 11.27
CA GLY A 68 -5.62 -18.21 10.99
C GLY A 68 -6.41 -18.40 12.29
N PRO A 69 -7.74 -18.42 12.25
CA PRO A 69 -8.55 -18.51 13.47
C PRO A 69 -8.19 -19.79 14.24
N PRO A 70 -8.00 -19.74 15.57
CA PRO A 70 -7.93 -20.95 16.35
C PRO A 70 -9.29 -21.65 16.23
N PHE A 71 -9.26 -22.93 15.86
CA PHE A 71 -10.42 -23.81 16.03
C PHE A 71 -10.88 -23.80 17.49
#